data_AF-A0A927PF86-F1
#
_entry.id   AF-A0A927PF86-F1
#
_cell.length_a   1.000
_cell.length_b   1.000
_cell.length_c   1.000
_cell.angle_alpha   90.00
_cell.angle_beta   90.00
_cell.angle_gamma   90.00
#
_symmetry.space_group_name_H-M   'P 1'
#
loop_
_entity.id
_entity.type
_entity.pdbx_description
1 polymer ?
#
loop_
_entity_poly.entity_id
_entity_poly.type
_entity_poly.pdbx_seq_one_letter_code
_entity_poly.pdbx_strand_id
1 'polypeptide(L)'
;DIIGDSTRVSVTYENLHEDLKPGDRVLLCNGLLIFEVIEIVGRDIRCKVIAGGELSDRKSMSFPNKVLSDAYLSEQDKIDILFGIEHDVDFIACSFVSTKQDLIDVKTFLHEHNADHISLIAKIENQPGIDNIEDICQECEGIMIGRGDMGVEIPYEELPATQKKLITKCRLLGKRVITATEMLESMIKNPRPTRAEISDVANAVYDGSSAIMLSGETAAGKYPVEAVTAMARIAEHTEQNINYTKRFRNTEFHIDRIIDGISHSACGLAIDLNASALVVCSISGRTVRMVSRFRPPMPVIGMTTDERTWRHLALNWGVHPVLCEEYPSSEVLFYVAKRRARDELKLNKDDRIVITGGVTTGTPGKTDLIKVEII
;
A
#
# COMPACT_ATOMS: atom_id res chain seq x y z
N ASP A 1 -26.08 27.24 7.97
CA ASP A 1 -25.50 26.77 9.25
C ASP A 1 -26.35 27.16 10.44
N ILE A 2 -26.44 26.26 11.42
CA ILE A 2 -27.12 26.47 12.71
C ILE A 2 -26.04 26.33 13.79
N ILE A 3 -26.03 27.22 14.78
CA ILE A 3 -25.10 27.11 15.92
C ILE A 3 -25.49 25.86 16.72
N GLY A 4 -24.52 24.97 16.91
CA GLY A 4 -24.74 23.69 17.59
C GLY A 4 -25.03 23.85 19.08
N ASP A 5 -25.93 23.02 19.60
CA ASP A 5 -26.21 22.83 21.02
C ASP A 5 -26.36 21.34 21.36
N SER A 6 -26.78 21.03 22.58
CA SER A 6 -26.98 19.64 23.04
C SER A 6 -28.08 18.87 22.31
N THR A 7 -28.92 19.55 21.53
CA THR A 7 -30.08 18.99 20.83
C THR A 7 -29.90 18.94 19.32
N ARG A 8 -29.06 19.80 18.74
CA ARG A 8 -28.86 19.88 17.29
C ARG A 8 -27.49 20.43 16.95
N VAL A 9 -26.85 19.89 15.91
CA VAL A 9 -25.63 20.40 15.31
C VAL A 9 -25.73 20.40 13.78
N SER A 10 -24.95 21.24 13.11
CA SER A 10 -24.82 21.21 11.64
C SER A 10 -23.64 20.35 11.20
N VAL A 11 -23.74 19.78 10.00
CA VAL A 11 -22.69 19.02 9.33
C VAL A 11 -22.27 19.73 8.06
N THR A 12 -21.05 19.49 7.59
CA THR A 12 -20.54 20.11 6.36
C THR A 12 -21.06 19.43 5.09
N TYR A 13 -21.47 18.15 5.19
CA TYR A 13 -21.97 17.39 4.05
C TYR A 13 -23.48 17.61 3.85
N GLU A 14 -23.86 18.46 2.89
CA GLU A 14 -25.25 18.88 2.69
C GLU A 14 -26.19 17.71 2.32
N ASN A 15 -25.70 16.75 1.54
CA ASN A 15 -26.49 15.63 1.03
C ASN A 15 -26.49 14.40 1.95
N LEU A 16 -25.97 14.52 3.18
CA LEU A 16 -25.90 13.40 4.13
C LEU A 16 -27.27 12.74 4.40
N HIS A 17 -28.33 13.53 4.41
CA HIS A 17 -29.70 13.07 4.62
C HIS A 17 -30.22 12.16 3.48
N GLU A 18 -29.60 12.21 2.29
CA GLU A 18 -29.93 11.36 1.15
C GLU A 18 -29.22 10.00 1.23
N ASP A 19 -28.05 9.95 1.88
CA ASP A 19 -27.21 8.75 1.99
C ASP A 19 -27.50 7.89 3.23
N LEU A 20 -28.16 8.46 4.24
CA LEU A 20 -28.54 7.76 5.46
C LEU A 20 -29.97 7.23 5.41
N LYS A 21 -30.26 6.24 6.25
CA LYS A 21 -31.58 5.66 6.49
C LYS A 21 -31.73 5.29 7.97
N PRO A 22 -32.98 5.14 8.47
CA PRO A 22 -33.22 4.62 9.81
C PRO A 22 -32.45 3.32 10.09
N GLY A 23 -31.82 3.26 11.27
CA GLY A 23 -30.96 2.16 11.72
C GLY A 23 -29.46 2.35 11.45
N ASP A 24 -29.07 3.30 10.60
CA ASP A 24 -27.65 3.58 10.35
C ASP A 24 -26.96 4.19 11.57
N ARG A 25 -25.64 3.99 11.65
CA ARG A 25 -24.79 4.56 12.69
C ARG A 25 -24.11 5.82 12.19
N VAL A 26 -24.07 6.83 13.05
CA VAL A 26 -23.25 8.04 12.87
C VAL A 26 -22.28 8.10 14.03
N LEU A 27 -21.00 8.10 13.72
CA LEU A 27 -19.91 8.13 14.69
C LEU A 27 -19.26 9.50 14.67
N LEU A 28 -19.04 10.09 15.83
CA LEU A 28 -18.33 11.37 15.97
C LEU A 28 -17.08 11.19 16.84
N CYS A 29 -16.09 12.06 16.60
CA CYS A 29 -14.85 12.08 17.36
C CYS A 29 -14.14 10.71 17.36
N ASN A 30 -13.94 10.14 16.16
CA ASN A 30 -13.29 8.83 15.98
C ASN A 30 -14.01 7.71 16.78
N GLY A 31 -15.34 7.69 16.74
CA GLY A 31 -16.15 6.65 17.38
C GLY A 31 -16.41 6.83 18.88
N LEU A 32 -15.93 7.91 19.50
CA LEU A 32 -16.20 8.18 20.93
C LEU A 32 -17.67 8.47 21.22
N LEU A 33 -18.36 9.14 20.29
CA LEU A 33 -19.79 9.38 20.38
C LEU A 33 -20.48 8.59 19.26
N ILE A 34 -21.55 7.89 19.62
CA ILE A 34 -22.26 6.96 18.74
C ILE A 34 -23.73 7.34 18.73
N PHE A 35 -24.26 7.53 17.53
CA PHE A 35 -25.66 7.86 17.30
C PHE A 35 -26.27 6.85 16.33
N GLU A 36 -27.57 6.59 16.49
CA GLU A 36 -28.35 5.74 15.60
C GLU A 36 -29.45 6.57 14.95
N VAL A 37 -29.55 6.55 13.63
CA VAL A 37 -30.57 7.28 12.88
C VAL A 37 -31.94 6.67 13.17
N ILE A 38 -32.89 7.48 13.64
CA ILE A 38 -34.27 7.04 13.91
C ILE A 38 -35.19 7.40 12.74
N GLU A 39 -35.08 8.63 12.24
CA GLU A 39 -35.87 9.10 11.10
C GLU A 39 -35.17 10.27 10.39
N ILE A 40 -35.57 10.52 9.15
CA ILE A 40 -35.08 11.64 8.34
C ILE A 40 -36.29 12.51 7.98
N VAL A 41 -36.23 13.79 8.35
CA VAL A 41 -37.31 14.77 8.18
C VAL A 41 -36.79 15.94 7.36
N GLY A 42 -37.04 15.90 6.05
CA GLY A 42 -36.42 16.85 5.12
C GLY A 42 -34.91 16.67 5.13
N ARG A 43 -34.17 17.73 5.51
CA ARG A 43 -32.70 17.70 5.66
C ARG A 43 -32.24 17.36 7.07
N ASP A 44 -33.16 17.17 8.02
CA ASP A 44 -32.84 16.88 9.41
C ASP A 44 -32.78 15.38 9.66
N ILE A 45 -31.64 14.92 10.17
CA ILE A 45 -31.42 13.52 10.55
C ILE A 45 -31.60 13.44 12.06
N ARG A 46 -32.69 12.81 12.50
CA ARG A 46 -32.98 12.64 13.92
C ARG A 46 -32.35 11.35 14.40
N CYS A 47 -31.44 11.47 15.35
CA CYS A 47 -30.70 10.34 15.90
C CYS A 47 -31.00 10.13 17.37
N LYS A 48 -30.88 8.88 17.81
CA LYS A 48 -30.81 8.49 19.22
C LYS A 48 -29.36 8.42 19.63
N VAL A 49 -29.02 9.02 20.77
CA VAL A 49 -27.70 8.89 21.39
C VAL A 49 -27.55 7.46 21.93
N ILE A 50 -26.51 6.76 21.48
CA ILE A 50 -26.15 5.43 21.96
C ILE A 50 -24.97 5.52 22.93
N ALA A 51 -23.97 6.32 22.56
CA ALA A 51 -22.89 6.76 23.45
C ALA A 51 -22.72 8.27 23.30
N GLY A 52 -22.94 9.00 24.40
CA GLY A 52 -22.81 10.46 24.43
C GLY A 52 -21.46 10.91 24.99
N GLY A 53 -21.20 12.20 24.92
CA GLY A 53 -19.97 12.81 25.43
C GLY A 53 -19.90 14.29 25.11
N GLU A 54 -18.75 14.88 25.38
CA GLU A 54 -18.47 16.26 24.97
C GLU A 54 -18.13 16.30 23.47
N LEU A 55 -18.80 17.20 22.75
CA LEU A 55 -18.55 17.48 21.35
C LEU A 55 -18.05 18.91 21.24
N SER A 56 -16.86 19.10 20.66
CA SER A 56 -16.35 20.42 20.30
C SER A 56 -16.46 20.67 18.79
N ASP A 57 -16.07 21.85 18.35
CA ASP A 57 -16.21 22.24 16.95
C ASP A 57 -15.36 21.40 15.99
N ARG A 58 -15.87 21.26 14.75
CA ARG A 58 -15.17 20.69 13.58
C ARG A 58 -14.59 19.29 13.83
N LYS A 59 -15.38 18.42 14.46
CA LYS A 59 -15.00 17.02 14.69
C LYS A 59 -15.32 16.14 13.50
N SER A 60 -14.50 15.10 13.33
CA SER A 60 -14.67 14.07 12.31
C SER A 60 -15.99 13.34 12.51
N MET A 61 -16.55 12.93 11.38
CA MET A 61 -17.72 12.07 11.28
C MET A 61 -17.34 10.80 10.51
N SER A 62 -17.88 9.68 10.93
CA SER A 62 -17.71 8.38 10.29
C SER A 62 -19.06 7.70 10.11
N PHE A 63 -19.22 7.00 8.99
CA PHE A 63 -20.50 6.45 8.54
C PHE A 63 -20.34 4.97 8.14
N PRO A 64 -20.32 4.05 9.13
CA PRO A 64 -20.09 2.64 8.88
C PRO A 64 -20.99 2.06 7.79
N ASN A 65 -20.39 1.31 6.87
CA ASN A 65 -21.05 0.63 5.75
C ASN A 65 -21.70 1.57 4.72
N LYS A 66 -21.25 2.82 4.61
CA LYS A 66 -21.77 3.79 3.64
C LYS A 66 -20.74 4.21 2.61
N VAL A 67 -21.20 4.30 1.37
CA VAL A 67 -20.54 5.05 0.30
C VAL A 67 -21.33 6.35 0.17
N LEU A 68 -20.65 7.48 0.37
CA LEU A 68 -21.27 8.80 0.23
C LEU A 68 -21.35 9.18 -1.25
N SER A 69 -22.42 9.86 -1.64
CA SER A 69 -22.74 10.14 -3.04
C SER A 69 -22.00 11.34 -3.65
N ASP A 70 -21.25 12.10 -2.86
CA ASP A 70 -20.52 13.28 -3.33
C ASP A 70 -19.34 12.95 -4.24
N ALA A 71 -18.87 13.96 -4.97
CA ALA A 71 -17.66 13.85 -5.78
C ALA A 71 -16.47 13.45 -4.90
N TYR A 72 -15.71 12.46 -5.37
CA TYR A 72 -14.57 11.93 -4.61
C TYR A 72 -13.48 12.99 -4.38
N LEU A 73 -13.19 13.81 -5.39
CA LEU A 73 -12.21 14.88 -5.31
C LEU A 73 -12.86 16.19 -4.86
N SER A 74 -12.46 16.68 -3.68
CA SER A 74 -12.76 18.05 -3.28
C SER A 74 -11.93 19.07 -4.09
N GLU A 75 -12.31 20.34 -4.02
CA GLU A 75 -11.50 21.41 -4.63
C GLU A 75 -10.10 21.53 -3.99
N GLN A 76 -9.98 21.21 -2.69
CA GLN A 76 -8.68 21.19 -2.02
C GLN A 76 -7.82 20.01 -2.53
N ASP A 77 -8.40 18.82 -2.69
CA ASP A 77 -7.66 17.67 -3.23
C ASP A 77 -7.13 17.96 -4.64
N LYS A 78 -7.92 18.63 -5.49
CA LYS A 78 -7.46 19.04 -6.83
C LYS A 78 -6.27 19.99 -6.74
N ILE A 79 -6.30 20.97 -5.84
CA ILE A 79 -5.18 21.91 -5.62
C ILE A 79 -3.93 21.15 -5.16
N ASP A 80 -4.08 20.21 -4.23
CA ASP A 80 -2.97 19.43 -3.68
C ASP A 80 -2.38 18.47 -4.72
N ILE A 81 -3.23 17.88 -5.57
CA ILE A 81 -2.78 17.06 -6.71
C ILE A 81 -2.00 17.91 -7.71
N LEU A 82 -2.48 19.12 -8.05
CA LEU A 82 -1.76 20.02 -8.95
C LEU A 82 -0.38 20.40 -8.40
N PHE A 83 -0.29 20.65 -7.09
CA PHE A 83 0.98 20.86 -6.40
C PHE A 83 1.90 19.63 -6.50
N GLY A 84 1.35 18.42 -6.32
CA GLY A 84 2.09 17.17 -6.52
C GLY A 84 2.63 17.02 -7.95
N ILE A 85 1.83 17.38 -8.96
CA ILE A 85 2.23 17.35 -10.37
C ILE A 85 3.39 18.33 -10.61
N GLU A 86 3.31 19.56 -10.09
CA GLU A 86 4.37 20.57 -10.21
C GLU A 86 5.71 20.07 -9.65
N HIS A 87 5.67 19.25 -8.60
CA HIS A 87 6.84 18.71 -7.91
C HIS A 87 7.27 17.31 -8.36
N ASP A 88 6.68 16.76 -9.43
CA ASP A 88 6.97 15.42 -9.97
C ASP A 88 6.95 14.31 -8.89
N VAL A 89 5.92 14.33 -8.02
CA VAL A 89 5.78 13.30 -6.97
C VAL A 89 5.58 11.91 -7.59
N ASP A 90 6.16 10.89 -6.96
CA ASP A 90 6.08 9.52 -7.45
C ASP A 90 4.72 8.86 -7.15
N PHE A 91 4.13 9.18 -5.99
CA PHE A 91 2.90 8.56 -5.50
C PHE A 91 1.91 9.59 -4.94
N ILE A 92 0.62 9.34 -5.18
CA ILE A 92 -0.49 10.00 -4.47
C ILE A 92 -1.23 8.93 -3.68
N ALA A 93 -1.37 9.15 -2.37
CA ALA A 93 -2.18 8.29 -1.50
C ALA A 93 -3.60 8.86 -1.38
N CYS A 94 -4.56 8.23 -2.05
CA CYS A 94 -5.94 8.68 -2.12
C CYS A 94 -6.69 8.24 -0.86
N SER A 95 -7.25 9.17 -0.09
CA SER A 95 -7.93 8.89 1.20
C SER A 95 -9.35 8.37 1.01
N PHE A 96 -9.84 7.54 1.92
CA PHE A 96 -11.21 7.03 1.97
C PHE A 96 -11.70 6.37 0.66
N VAL A 97 -10.81 5.71 -0.08
CA VAL A 97 -11.18 5.00 -1.31
C VAL A 97 -12.13 3.86 -0.97
N SER A 98 -13.34 3.96 -1.50
CA SER A 98 -14.49 3.11 -1.24
C SER A 98 -14.91 2.33 -2.48
N THR A 99 -14.65 2.87 -3.67
CA THR A 99 -15.04 2.27 -4.94
C THR A 99 -13.93 2.37 -5.99
N LYS A 100 -14.10 1.61 -7.08
CA LYS A 100 -13.25 1.73 -8.26
C LYS A 100 -13.33 3.12 -8.92
N GLN A 101 -14.51 3.76 -8.87
CA GLN A 101 -14.75 5.04 -9.53
C GLN A 101 -13.90 6.15 -8.92
N ASP A 102 -13.71 6.14 -7.60
CA ASP A 102 -12.87 7.10 -6.87
C ASP A 102 -11.49 7.25 -7.51
N LEU A 103 -10.84 6.13 -7.84
CA LEU A 103 -9.53 6.13 -8.48
C LEU A 103 -9.58 6.50 -9.96
N ILE A 104 -10.68 6.20 -10.66
CA ILE A 104 -10.90 6.63 -12.05
C ILE A 104 -11.02 8.15 -12.10
N ASP A 105 -11.68 8.77 -11.11
CA ASP A 105 -11.80 10.23 -11.02
C ASP A 105 -10.43 10.88 -10.84
N VAL A 106 -9.59 10.36 -9.94
CA VAL A 106 -8.20 10.83 -9.77
C VAL A 106 -7.38 10.65 -11.04
N LYS A 107 -7.47 9.48 -11.68
CA LYS A 107 -6.75 9.22 -12.94
C LYS A 107 -7.19 10.15 -14.07
N THR A 108 -8.48 10.41 -14.19
CA THR A 108 -9.02 11.32 -15.21
C THR A 108 -8.45 12.72 -14.99
N PHE A 109 -8.44 13.19 -13.74
CA PHE A 109 -7.86 14.48 -13.39
C PHE A 109 -6.34 14.54 -13.67
N LEU A 110 -5.58 13.50 -13.36
CA LEU A 110 -4.16 13.41 -13.70
C LEU A 110 -3.93 13.41 -15.22
N HIS A 111 -4.76 12.68 -15.97
CA HIS A 111 -4.67 12.59 -17.43
C HIS A 111 -4.90 13.95 -18.10
N GLU A 112 -5.92 14.71 -17.64
CA GLU A 112 -6.20 16.08 -18.11
C GLU A 112 -4.99 17.02 -17.92
N HIS A 113 -4.12 16.72 -16.96
CA HIS A 113 -2.91 17.48 -16.65
C HIS A 113 -1.61 16.80 -17.13
N ASN A 114 -1.71 15.78 -17.99
CA ASN A 114 -0.58 15.01 -18.54
C ASN A 114 0.33 14.38 -17.47
N ALA A 115 -0.26 13.89 -16.37
CA ALA A 115 0.43 13.36 -15.21
C ALA A 115 0.15 11.85 -14.97
N ASP A 116 -0.11 11.09 -16.04
CA ASP A 116 -0.38 9.63 -15.99
C ASP A 116 0.76 8.80 -15.40
N HIS A 117 1.95 9.39 -15.22
CA HIS A 117 3.10 8.71 -14.63
C HIS A 117 3.04 8.60 -13.10
N ILE A 118 2.20 9.41 -12.44
CA ILE A 118 2.07 9.40 -10.97
C ILE A 118 1.27 8.16 -10.56
N SER A 119 1.84 7.37 -9.66
CA SER A 119 1.19 6.13 -9.19
C SER A 119 0.20 6.40 -8.07
N LEU A 120 -0.92 5.68 -8.06
CA LEU A 120 -1.94 5.81 -7.02
C LEU A 120 -1.78 4.72 -5.96
N ILE A 121 -1.93 5.12 -4.70
CA ILE A 121 -2.06 4.23 -3.54
C ILE A 121 -3.44 4.44 -2.93
N ALA A 122 -4.31 3.43 -3.00
CA ALA A 122 -5.64 3.54 -2.40
C ALA A 122 -5.56 3.35 -0.87
N LYS A 123 -5.96 4.35 -0.09
CA LYS A 123 -6.09 4.20 1.37
C LYS A 123 -7.44 3.54 1.66
N ILE A 124 -7.37 2.32 2.19
CA ILE A 124 -8.54 1.53 2.56
C ILE A 124 -8.81 1.79 4.03
N GLU A 125 -9.94 2.43 4.30
CA GLU A 125 -10.27 3.04 5.60
C GLU A 125 -11.69 2.72 6.07
N ASN A 126 -12.52 2.05 5.24
CA ASN A 126 -13.91 1.77 5.56
C ASN A 126 -14.38 0.43 4.97
N GLN A 127 -15.58 -0.02 5.37
CA GLN A 127 -16.16 -1.29 4.92
C GLN A 127 -16.31 -1.38 3.39
N PRO A 128 -16.86 -0.38 2.67
CA PRO A 128 -16.95 -0.46 1.21
C PRO A 128 -15.61 -0.64 0.51
N GLY A 129 -14.54 0.04 0.97
CA GLY A 129 -13.19 -0.14 0.44
C GLY A 129 -12.66 -1.55 0.67
N ILE A 130 -13.01 -2.19 1.79
CA ILE A 130 -12.68 -3.60 2.08
C ILE A 130 -13.44 -4.54 1.12
N ASP A 131 -14.74 -4.30 0.93
CA ASP A 131 -15.61 -5.14 0.11
C ASP A 131 -15.25 -5.06 -1.38
N ASN A 132 -14.90 -3.87 -1.86
CA ASN A 132 -14.58 -3.58 -3.27
C ASN A 132 -13.07 -3.72 -3.59
N ILE A 133 -12.28 -4.30 -2.69
CA ILE A 133 -10.81 -4.26 -2.78
C ILE A 133 -10.25 -4.80 -4.11
N GLU A 134 -10.89 -5.80 -4.71
CA GLU A 134 -10.43 -6.39 -5.98
C GLU A 134 -10.59 -5.43 -7.15
N ASP A 135 -11.70 -4.70 -7.21
CA ASP A 135 -11.99 -3.73 -8.25
C ASP A 135 -11.16 -2.46 -8.08
N ILE A 136 -11.00 -1.99 -6.83
CA ILE A 136 -10.10 -0.89 -6.47
C ILE A 136 -8.67 -1.23 -6.91
N CYS A 137 -8.21 -2.45 -6.63
CA CYS A 137 -6.89 -2.91 -7.05
C CYS A 137 -6.69 -2.88 -8.56
N GLN A 138 -7.73 -2.89 -9.40
CA GLN A 138 -7.52 -2.76 -10.85
C GLN A 138 -6.97 -1.37 -11.22
N GLU A 139 -7.26 -0.37 -10.40
CA GLU A 139 -7.00 1.04 -10.73
C GLU A 139 -5.87 1.70 -9.92
N CYS A 140 -5.16 0.97 -9.06
CA CYS A 140 -4.01 1.51 -8.31
C CYS A 140 -2.75 0.61 -8.38
N GLU A 141 -1.61 1.16 -8.00
CA GLU A 141 -0.32 0.46 -7.94
C GLU A 141 -0.07 -0.20 -6.58
N GLY A 142 -0.84 0.22 -5.57
CA GLY A 142 -0.78 -0.28 -4.21
C GLY A 142 -1.96 0.18 -3.38
N ILE A 143 -2.01 -0.35 -2.16
CA ILE A 143 -2.96 0.06 -1.13
C ILE A 143 -2.21 0.48 0.13
N MET A 144 -2.86 1.31 0.94
CA MET A 144 -2.45 1.64 2.29
C MET A 144 -3.59 1.26 3.23
N ILE A 145 -3.28 0.50 4.28
CA ILE A 145 -4.26 0.12 5.30
C ILE A 145 -4.23 1.20 6.38
N GLY A 146 -5.21 2.11 6.36
CA GLY A 146 -5.35 3.19 7.34
C GLY A 146 -6.04 2.68 8.59
N ARG A 147 -5.27 2.07 9.51
CA ARG A 147 -5.82 1.35 10.67
C ARG A 147 -6.56 2.23 11.67
N GLY A 148 -6.10 3.48 11.86
CA GLY A 148 -6.78 4.47 12.70
C GLY A 148 -8.20 4.72 12.24
N ASP A 149 -8.38 5.13 10.96
CA ASP A 149 -9.70 5.40 10.39
C ASP A 149 -10.53 4.11 10.23
N MET A 150 -9.90 3.02 9.77
CA MET A 150 -10.57 1.71 9.66
C MET A 150 -11.10 1.21 11.00
N GLY A 151 -10.34 1.36 12.09
CA GLY A 151 -10.76 0.95 13.43
C GLY A 151 -11.96 1.73 13.97
N VAL A 152 -12.32 2.85 13.35
CA VAL A 152 -13.57 3.60 13.62
C VAL A 152 -14.72 3.05 12.77
N GLU A 153 -14.47 2.70 11.52
CA GLU A 153 -15.48 2.33 10.52
C GLU A 153 -15.91 0.85 10.59
N ILE A 154 -15.07 -0.06 11.11
CA ILE A 154 -15.39 -1.49 11.26
C ILE A 154 -15.32 -1.92 12.74
N PRO A 155 -15.93 -3.06 13.12
CA PRO A 155 -15.76 -3.60 14.46
C PRO A 155 -14.28 -3.80 14.82
N TYR A 156 -13.84 -3.28 15.95
CA TYR A 156 -12.42 -3.26 16.34
C TYR A 156 -11.83 -4.67 16.47
N GLU A 157 -12.65 -5.66 16.80
CA GLU A 157 -12.28 -7.08 16.88
C GLU A 157 -11.99 -7.71 15.51
N GLU A 158 -12.54 -7.15 14.43
CA GLU A 158 -12.33 -7.63 13.06
C GLU A 158 -11.07 -7.03 12.42
N LEU A 159 -10.61 -5.87 12.89
CA LEU A 159 -9.48 -5.12 12.31
C LEU A 159 -8.23 -5.98 12.08
N PRO A 160 -7.75 -6.81 13.03
CA PRO A 160 -6.56 -7.63 12.79
C PRO A 160 -6.76 -8.69 11.69
N ALA A 161 -7.95 -9.29 11.60
CA ALA A 161 -8.26 -10.30 10.59
C ALA A 161 -8.40 -9.64 9.19
N THR A 162 -9.06 -8.49 9.13
CA THR A 162 -9.23 -7.70 7.92
C THR A 162 -7.88 -7.25 7.36
N GLN A 163 -6.98 -6.75 8.19
CA GLN A 163 -5.62 -6.40 7.78
C GLN A 163 -4.91 -7.59 7.10
N LYS A 164 -4.91 -8.76 7.74
CA LYS A 164 -4.26 -9.99 7.20
C LYS A 164 -4.84 -10.38 5.85
N LYS A 165 -6.16 -10.33 5.71
CA LYS A 165 -6.88 -10.62 4.48
C LYS A 165 -6.49 -9.65 3.37
N LEU A 166 -6.52 -8.34 3.64
CA LEU A 166 -6.18 -7.29 2.68
C LEU A 166 -4.71 -7.41 2.22
N ILE A 167 -3.77 -7.57 3.15
CA ILE A 167 -2.34 -7.73 2.83
C ILE A 167 -2.15 -8.93 1.90
N THR A 168 -2.69 -10.08 2.27
CA THR A 168 -2.52 -11.32 1.50
C THR A 168 -3.13 -11.18 0.11
N LYS A 169 -4.39 -10.73 0.02
CA LYS A 169 -5.12 -10.59 -1.24
C LYS A 169 -4.43 -9.60 -2.18
N CYS A 170 -4.16 -8.39 -1.71
CA CYS A 170 -3.59 -7.32 -2.53
C CYS A 170 -2.16 -7.64 -2.98
N ARG A 171 -1.34 -8.22 -2.08
CA ARG A 171 -0.01 -8.73 -2.45
C ARG A 171 -0.12 -9.74 -3.58
N LEU A 172 -1.01 -10.74 -3.50
CA LEU A 172 -1.14 -11.77 -4.54
C LEU A 172 -1.68 -11.20 -5.87
N LEU A 173 -2.50 -10.16 -5.84
CA LEU A 173 -2.87 -9.37 -7.02
C LEU A 173 -1.71 -8.54 -7.59
N GLY A 174 -0.54 -8.59 -6.94
CA GLY A 174 0.67 -7.89 -7.35
C GLY A 174 0.64 -6.40 -7.01
N LYS A 175 -0.07 -6.02 -5.95
CA LYS A 175 -0.14 -4.66 -5.43
C LYS A 175 0.80 -4.50 -4.24
N ARG A 176 1.36 -3.31 -4.10
CA ARG A 176 2.11 -2.94 -2.89
C ARG A 176 1.11 -2.76 -1.75
N VAL A 177 1.48 -3.14 -0.55
CA VAL A 177 0.63 -2.93 0.62
C VAL A 177 1.45 -2.20 1.66
N ILE A 178 0.97 -1.04 2.09
CA ILE A 178 1.56 -0.25 3.17
C ILE A 178 0.68 -0.46 4.40
N THR A 179 1.27 -0.91 5.51
CA THR A 179 0.58 -0.89 6.81
C THR A 179 0.89 0.43 7.50
N ALA A 180 -0.16 1.20 7.82
CA ALA A 180 -0.05 2.58 8.26
C ALA A 180 -0.78 2.86 9.57
N THR A 181 -0.44 4.01 10.19
CA THR A 181 -0.96 4.57 11.45
C THR A 181 -0.67 3.72 12.68
N GLU A 182 -0.48 4.33 13.85
CA GLU A 182 -0.32 3.66 15.16
C GLU A 182 0.77 2.56 15.20
N MET A 183 1.87 2.72 14.46
CA MET A 183 2.94 1.72 14.43
C MET A 183 3.85 1.85 15.65
N LEU A 184 4.44 3.03 15.88
CA LEU A 184 5.34 3.31 16.99
C LEU A 184 4.96 4.62 17.70
N GLU A 185 3.66 4.92 17.80
CA GLU A 185 3.08 6.20 18.28
C GLU A 185 3.72 6.72 19.58
N SER A 186 4.01 5.84 20.54
CA SER A 186 4.65 6.21 21.81
C SER A 186 6.01 6.86 21.62
N MET A 187 6.69 6.61 20.49
CA MET A 187 7.99 7.18 20.15
C MET A 187 7.93 8.66 19.75
N ILE A 188 6.74 9.23 19.54
CA ILE A 188 6.58 10.69 19.47
C ILE A 188 7.14 11.35 20.74
N LYS A 189 6.95 10.71 21.90
CA LYS A 189 7.35 11.25 23.22
C LYS A 189 8.48 10.47 23.88
N ASN A 190 8.72 9.23 23.49
CA ASN A 190 9.64 8.31 24.18
C ASN A 190 10.76 7.80 23.25
N PRO A 191 11.96 7.54 23.78
CA PRO A 191 13.08 7.06 22.95
C PRO A 191 12.99 5.57 22.58
N ARG A 192 12.00 4.84 23.09
CA ARG A 192 11.81 3.40 22.84
C ARG A 192 10.31 3.08 22.69
N PRO A 193 9.96 2.14 21.79
CA PRO A 193 8.58 1.72 21.63
C PRO A 193 8.17 0.78 22.76
N THR A 194 6.86 0.63 22.94
CA THR A 194 6.24 -0.32 23.85
C THR A 194 6.34 -1.75 23.31
N ARG A 195 6.12 -2.74 24.18
CA ARG A 195 6.07 -4.15 23.76
C ARG A 195 4.91 -4.45 22.79
N ALA A 196 3.80 -3.74 22.95
CA ALA A 196 2.63 -3.88 22.08
C ALA A 196 2.96 -3.39 20.66
N GLU A 197 3.55 -2.20 20.53
CA GLU A 197 3.98 -1.62 19.24
C GLU A 197 5.04 -2.50 18.56
N ILE A 198 6.02 -3.02 19.30
CA ILE A 198 7.01 -3.96 18.74
C ILE A 198 6.33 -5.19 18.14
N SER A 199 5.38 -5.77 18.88
CA SER A 199 4.61 -6.94 18.41
C SER A 199 3.75 -6.60 17.20
N ASP A 200 3.15 -5.42 17.18
CA ASP A 200 2.28 -4.98 16.09
C ASP A 200 3.06 -4.77 14.78
N VAL A 201 4.19 -4.06 14.83
CA VAL A 201 5.12 -3.92 13.70
C VAL A 201 5.57 -5.29 13.18
N ALA A 202 5.97 -6.20 14.08
CA ALA A 202 6.39 -7.54 13.69
C ALA A 202 5.23 -8.32 13.03
N ASN A 203 3.99 -8.18 13.51
CA ASN A 203 2.83 -8.83 12.89
C ASN A 203 2.55 -8.29 11.48
N ALA A 204 2.66 -6.98 11.25
CA ALA A 204 2.53 -6.42 9.90
C ALA A 204 3.56 -7.02 8.90
N VAL A 205 4.79 -7.27 9.37
CA VAL A 205 5.83 -7.94 8.59
C VAL A 205 5.50 -9.43 8.38
N TYR A 206 5.07 -10.15 9.43
CA TYR A 206 4.64 -11.54 9.31
C TYR A 206 3.50 -11.72 8.30
N ASP A 207 2.54 -10.79 8.29
CA ASP A 207 1.41 -10.76 7.37
C ASP A 207 1.83 -10.54 5.92
N GLY A 208 3.05 -10.01 5.72
CA GLY A 208 3.65 -9.83 4.42
C GLY A 208 3.41 -8.46 3.82
N SER A 209 3.28 -7.42 4.65
CA SER A 209 3.23 -6.04 4.18
C SER A 209 4.44 -5.71 3.30
N SER A 210 4.26 -4.85 2.29
CA SER A 210 5.38 -4.43 1.43
C SER A 210 6.20 -3.32 2.06
N ALA A 211 5.55 -2.47 2.85
CA ALA A 211 6.16 -1.39 3.60
C ALA A 211 5.36 -1.08 4.86
N ILE A 212 6.03 -0.46 5.83
CA ILE A 212 5.47 -0.04 7.12
C ILE A 212 5.73 1.45 7.28
N MET A 213 4.72 2.19 7.74
CA MET A 213 4.73 3.66 7.72
C MET A 213 4.84 4.25 9.12
N LEU A 214 5.64 5.31 9.25
CA LEU A 214 5.66 6.21 10.41
C LEU A 214 4.91 7.49 10.06
N SER A 215 4.15 8.02 11.01
CA SER A 215 3.33 9.22 10.86
C SER A 215 3.86 10.33 11.76
N GLY A 216 3.28 10.52 12.95
CA GLY A 216 3.67 11.57 13.89
C GLY A 216 5.08 11.36 14.44
N GLU A 217 5.55 10.12 14.48
CA GLU A 217 6.85 9.72 15.02
C GLU A 217 8.02 10.44 14.31
N THR A 218 7.93 10.58 12.99
CA THR A 218 8.95 11.23 12.16
C THR A 218 8.60 12.67 11.80
N ALA A 219 7.31 13.00 11.69
CA ALA A 219 6.87 14.34 11.31
C ALA A 219 7.02 15.39 12.42
N ALA A 220 6.67 15.03 13.66
CA ALA A 220 6.66 15.96 14.80
C ALA A 220 7.18 15.33 16.11
N GLY A 221 7.72 14.12 16.05
CA GLY A 221 8.21 13.38 17.20
C GLY A 221 9.54 13.89 17.76
N LYS A 222 9.80 13.60 19.03
CA LYS A 222 11.06 13.92 19.71
C LYS A 222 12.23 13.03 19.28
N TYR A 223 11.94 11.86 18.72
CA TYR A 223 12.93 10.81 18.41
C TYR A 223 12.74 10.24 16.98
N PRO A 224 12.77 11.08 15.93
CA PRO A 224 12.43 10.66 14.57
C PRO A 224 13.44 9.64 13.99
N VAL A 225 14.74 9.83 14.27
CA VAL A 225 15.80 8.92 13.79
C VAL A 225 15.73 7.58 14.51
N GLU A 226 15.48 7.60 15.82
CA GLU A 226 15.32 6.39 16.62
C GLU A 226 14.05 5.63 16.24
N ALA A 227 12.97 6.31 15.87
CA ALA A 227 11.75 5.66 15.38
C ALA A 227 12.02 4.88 14.08
N VAL A 228 12.70 5.49 13.10
CA VAL A 228 13.12 4.80 11.86
C VAL A 228 14.06 3.63 12.17
N THR A 229 15.03 3.85 13.07
CA THR A 229 16.00 2.81 13.46
C THR A 229 15.30 1.63 14.16
N ALA A 230 14.34 1.90 15.04
CA ALA A 230 13.57 0.87 15.73
C ALA A 230 12.70 0.09 14.74
N MET A 231 11.99 0.79 13.85
CA MET A 231 11.17 0.20 12.79
C MET A 231 11.99 -0.76 11.91
N ALA A 232 13.15 -0.31 11.43
CA ALA A 232 14.05 -1.13 10.61
C ALA A 232 14.55 -2.38 11.37
N ARG A 233 15.02 -2.22 12.61
CA ARG A 233 15.53 -3.34 13.42
C ARG A 233 14.46 -4.39 13.71
N ILE A 234 13.22 -3.97 13.97
CA ILE A 234 12.10 -4.89 14.19
C ILE A 234 11.80 -5.65 12.90
N ALA A 235 11.73 -4.96 11.75
CA ALA A 235 11.49 -5.58 10.47
C ALA A 235 12.57 -6.61 10.11
N GLU A 236 13.86 -6.22 10.12
CA GLU A 236 14.98 -7.10 9.81
C GLU A 236 15.01 -8.35 10.70
N HIS A 237 14.83 -8.18 12.01
CA HIS A 237 14.80 -9.32 12.93
C HIS A 237 13.60 -10.23 12.65
N THR A 238 12.44 -9.66 12.34
CA THR A 238 11.24 -10.44 12.02
C THR A 238 11.42 -11.23 10.73
N GLU A 239 11.97 -10.62 9.68
CA GLU A 239 12.21 -11.25 8.38
C GLU A 239 13.17 -12.46 8.49
N GLN A 240 14.21 -12.36 9.32
CA GLN A 240 15.13 -13.48 9.60
C GLN A 240 14.44 -14.72 10.19
N ASN A 241 13.28 -14.54 10.83
CA ASN A 241 12.52 -15.61 11.48
C ASN A 241 11.39 -16.17 10.59
N ILE A 242 11.28 -15.72 9.33
CA ILE A 242 10.28 -16.21 8.38
C ILE A 242 10.88 -17.31 7.48
N ASN A 243 10.22 -18.46 7.42
CA ASN A 243 10.54 -19.50 6.43
C ASN A 243 9.88 -19.18 5.08
N TYR A 244 10.52 -18.31 4.29
CA TYR A 244 10.02 -17.88 2.98
C TYR A 244 9.89 -19.02 1.98
N THR A 245 10.79 -20.00 1.98
CA THR A 245 10.70 -21.19 1.11
C THR A 245 9.42 -21.98 1.38
N LYS A 246 9.10 -22.25 2.64
CA LYS A 246 7.85 -22.92 3.03
C LYS A 246 6.64 -22.05 2.70
N ARG A 247 6.71 -20.75 2.97
CA ARG A 247 5.65 -19.80 2.62
C ARG A 247 5.36 -19.82 1.12
N PHE A 248 6.38 -19.72 0.28
CA PHE A 248 6.26 -19.76 -1.18
C PHE A 248 5.57 -21.04 -1.64
N ARG A 249 6.04 -22.21 -1.20
CA ARG A 249 5.48 -23.52 -1.61
C ARG A 249 4.04 -23.76 -1.14
N ASN A 250 3.66 -23.17 -0.01
CA ASN A 250 2.32 -23.35 0.59
C ASN A 250 1.34 -22.24 0.22
N THR A 251 1.77 -21.18 -0.46
CA THR A 251 0.88 -20.07 -0.82
C THR A 251 0.02 -20.50 -2.00
N GLU A 252 -1.29 -20.55 -1.80
CA GLU A 252 -2.22 -20.74 -2.91
C GLU A 252 -2.15 -19.54 -3.86
N PHE A 253 -1.97 -19.83 -5.14
CA PHE A 253 -1.81 -18.83 -6.18
C PHE A 253 -2.40 -19.34 -7.50
N HIS A 254 -3.02 -18.44 -8.25
CA HIS A 254 -3.61 -18.73 -9.54
C HIS A 254 -2.83 -18.01 -10.65
N ILE A 255 -2.48 -18.74 -11.72
CA ILE A 255 -1.76 -18.19 -12.87
C ILE A 255 -2.79 -17.73 -13.91
N ASP A 256 -3.03 -16.43 -13.99
CA ASP A 256 -3.92 -15.84 -14.99
C ASP A 256 -3.19 -15.48 -16.30
N ARG A 257 -1.96 -14.95 -16.19
CA ARG A 257 -1.19 -14.41 -17.32
C ARG A 257 0.20 -15.01 -17.39
N ILE A 258 0.83 -14.90 -18.55
CA ILE A 258 2.22 -15.37 -18.77
C ILE A 258 3.18 -14.79 -17.73
N ILE A 259 3.09 -13.48 -17.43
CA ILE A 259 3.94 -12.83 -16.43
C ILE A 259 3.78 -13.45 -15.03
N ASP A 260 2.60 -13.94 -14.70
CA ASP A 260 2.34 -14.59 -13.41
C ASP A 260 3.10 -15.92 -13.34
N GLY A 261 3.01 -16.73 -14.40
CA GLY A 261 3.73 -18.00 -14.51
C GLY A 261 5.25 -17.83 -14.53
N ILE A 262 5.76 -16.87 -15.32
CA ILE A 262 7.20 -16.61 -15.41
C ILE A 262 7.75 -16.09 -14.07
N SER A 263 7.06 -15.15 -13.43
CA SER A 263 7.49 -14.60 -12.13
C SER A 263 7.51 -15.67 -11.04
N HIS A 264 6.47 -16.53 -11.00
CA HIS A 264 6.42 -17.66 -10.06
C HIS A 264 7.54 -18.67 -10.35
N SER A 265 7.74 -19.02 -11.62
CA SER A 265 8.77 -19.98 -12.03
C SER A 265 10.19 -19.48 -11.76
N ALA A 266 10.43 -18.18 -11.94
CA ALA A 266 11.71 -17.56 -11.61
C ALA A 266 12.00 -17.62 -10.10
N CYS A 267 11.00 -17.33 -9.25
CA CYS A 267 11.12 -17.48 -7.80
C CYS A 267 11.37 -18.94 -7.40
N GLY A 268 10.59 -19.87 -7.95
CA GLY A 268 10.73 -21.31 -7.67
C GLY A 268 12.11 -21.84 -8.07
N LEU A 269 12.57 -21.51 -9.28
CA LEU A 269 13.89 -21.89 -9.77
C LEU A 269 15.02 -21.30 -8.90
N ALA A 270 14.90 -20.02 -8.52
CA ALA A 270 15.88 -19.38 -7.64
C ALA A 270 15.95 -20.07 -6.27
N ILE A 271 14.80 -20.47 -5.71
CA ILE A 271 14.72 -21.22 -4.45
C ILE A 271 15.36 -22.59 -4.59
N ASP A 272 15.00 -23.36 -5.63
CA ASP A 272 15.46 -24.73 -5.79
C ASP A 272 16.96 -24.81 -6.09
N LEU A 273 17.52 -23.77 -6.71
CA LEU A 273 18.95 -23.65 -6.97
C LEU A 273 19.75 -23.03 -5.81
N ASN A 274 19.10 -22.59 -4.73
CA ASN A 274 19.69 -21.76 -3.68
C ASN A 274 20.46 -20.56 -4.29
N ALA A 275 19.81 -19.85 -5.23
CA ALA A 275 20.40 -18.69 -5.87
C ALA A 275 20.65 -17.57 -4.84
N SER A 276 21.82 -16.93 -4.94
CA SER A 276 22.23 -15.82 -4.08
C SER A 276 21.48 -14.52 -4.42
N ALA A 277 20.91 -14.41 -5.62
CA ALA A 277 20.10 -13.27 -6.04
C ALA A 277 19.14 -13.61 -7.19
N LEU A 278 18.05 -12.83 -7.28
CA LEU A 278 17.14 -12.82 -8.42
C LEU A 278 17.19 -11.44 -9.11
N VAL A 279 17.73 -11.37 -10.32
CA VAL A 279 17.85 -10.13 -11.08
C VAL A 279 16.67 -10.01 -12.03
N VAL A 280 15.97 -8.89 -11.97
CA VAL A 280 14.75 -8.66 -12.74
C VAL A 280 14.90 -7.39 -13.57
N CYS A 281 14.98 -7.54 -14.89
CA CYS A 281 15.06 -6.41 -15.82
C CYS A 281 13.65 -5.98 -16.24
N SER A 282 13.26 -4.74 -15.94
CA SER A 282 11.90 -4.26 -16.20
C SER A 282 11.86 -2.73 -16.38
N ILE A 283 11.45 -2.27 -17.55
CA ILE A 283 11.31 -0.83 -17.86
C ILE A 283 10.25 -0.17 -16.97
N SER A 284 9.06 -0.77 -16.86
CA SER A 284 7.94 -0.22 -16.06
C SER A 284 7.87 -0.75 -14.62
N GLY A 285 8.83 -1.59 -14.21
CA GLY A 285 8.87 -2.22 -12.88
C GLY A 285 7.78 -3.26 -12.61
N ARG A 286 6.86 -3.51 -13.55
CA ARG A 286 5.75 -4.48 -13.38
C ARG A 286 6.27 -5.88 -13.05
N THR A 287 7.30 -6.34 -13.76
CA THR A 287 7.89 -7.67 -13.56
C THR A 287 8.51 -7.80 -12.18
N VAL A 288 9.25 -6.77 -11.75
CA VAL A 288 9.87 -6.71 -10.42
C VAL A 288 8.80 -6.84 -9.34
N ARG A 289 7.67 -6.13 -9.51
CA ARG A 289 6.52 -6.23 -8.59
C ARG A 289 5.87 -7.61 -8.59
N MET A 290 5.72 -8.25 -9.76
CA MET A 290 5.15 -9.60 -9.85
C MET A 290 6.06 -10.68 -9.25
N VAL A 291 7.38 -10.48 -9.29
CA VAL A 291 8.35 -11.32 -8.59
C VAL A 291 8.30 -11.07 -7.07
N SER A 292 8.42 -9.81 -6.66
CA SER A 292 8.43 -9.38 -5.25
C SER A 292 7.21 -9.88 -4.47
N ARG A 293 6.03 -9.97 -5.12
CA ARG A 293 4.81 -10.43 -4.46
C ARG A 293 4.93 -11.84 -3.87
N PHE A 294 5.77 -12.70 -4.45
CA PHE A 294 5.96 -14.08 -4.00
C PHE A 294 6.90 -14.20 -2.79
N ARG A 295 7.48 -13.08 -2.34
CA ARG A 295 8.39 -13.00 -1.20
C ARG A 295 9.54 -14.02 -1.32
N PRO A 296 10.33 -13.98 -2.40
CA PRO A 296 11.47 -14.86 -2.56
C PRO A 296 12.47 -14.68 -1.39
N PRO A 297 13.13 -15.76 -0.91
CA PRO A 297 14.04 -15.69 0.24
C PRO A 297 15.36 -14.96 -0.05
N MET A 298 15.74 -14.80 -1.33
CA MET A 298 16.94 -14.07 -1.73
C MET A 298 16.60 -12.64 -2.15
N PRO A 299 17.57 -11.71 -2.08
CA PRO A 299 17.39 -10.36 -2.57
C PRO A 299 16.99 -10.31 -4.04
N VAL A 300 16.09 -9.38 -4.38
CA VAL A 300 15.69 -9.10 -5.75
C VAL A 300 16.41 -7.83 -6.22
N ILE A 301 17.11 -7.89 -7.35
CA ILE A 301 17.69 -6.69 -7.97
C ILE A 301 16.78 -6.26 -9.10
N GLY A 302 16.10 -5.12 -8.94
CA GLY A 302 15.22 -4.56 -9.95
C GLY A 302 15.97 -3.59 -10.86
N MET A 303 16.33 -4.03 -12.07
CA MET A 303 17.02 -3.20 -13.04
C MET A 303 16.03 -2.48 -13.95
N THR A 304 16.19 -1.16 -14.09
CA THR A 304 15.40 -0.34 -15.00
C THR A 304 16.26 0.77 -15.63
N THR A 305 15.84 1.25 -16.78
CA THR A 305 16.43 2.42 -17.46
C THR A 305 15.70 3.72 -17.12
N ASP A 306 14.54 3.63 -16.47
CA ASP A 306 13.68 4.76 -16.14
C ASP A 306 13.85 5.16 -14.67
N GLU A 307 14.21 6.42 -14.45
CA GLU A 307 14.50 6.95 -13.10
C GLU A 307 13.25 6.96 -12.20
N ARG A 308 12.08 7.24 -12.78
CA ARG A 308 10.80 7.20 -12.06
C ARG A 308 10.49 5.80 -11.56
N THR A 309 10.60 4.81 -12.46
CA THR A 309 10.47 3.40 -12.10
C THR A 309 11.48 3.01 -11.04
N TRP A 310 12.73 3.48 -11.12
CA TRP A 310 13.75 3.20 -10.12
C TRP A 310 13.32 3.66 -8.72
N ARG A 311 12.72 4.85 -8.60
CA ARG A 311 12.12 5.33 -7.33
C ARG A 311 10.91 4.50 -6.92
N HIS A 312 10.02 4.17 -7.85
CA HIS A 312 8.82 3.36 -7.57
C HIS A 312 9.15 1.95 -7.05
N LEU A 313 10.29 1.40 -7.46
CA LEU A 313 10.76 0.09 -7.03
C LEU A 313 11.23 0.08 -5.58
N ALA A 314 11.59 1.23 -4.99
CA ALA A 314 11.99 1.31 -3.57
C ALA A 314 10.86 0.91 -2.61
N LEU A 315 9.59 1.01 -3.04
CA LEU A 315 8.42 0.60 -2.27
C LEU A 315 8.04 -0.88 -2.47
N ASN A 316 8.82 -1.63 -3.26
CA ASN A 316 8.61 -3.07 -3.44
C ASN A 316 9.39 -3.87 -2.40
N TRP A 317 8.73 -4.83 -1.76
CA TRP A 317 9.35 -5.69 -0.77
C TRP A 317 10.54 -6.47 -1.34
N GLY A 318 11.66 -6.46 -0.63
CA GLY A 318 12.85 -7.25 -0.94
C GLY A 318 13.57 -6.83 -2.24
N VAL A 319 13.28 -5.64 -2.77
CA VAL A 319 13.85 -5.14 -4.02
C VAL A 319 14.93 -4.10 -3.76
N HIS A 320 16.10 -4.31 -4.35
CA HIS A 320 17.17 -3.33 -4.51
C HIS A 320 17.10 -2.74 -5.93
N PRO A 321 16.65 -1.50 -6.09
CA PRO A 321 16.48 -0.90 -7.40
C PRO A 321 17.84 -0.42 -7.96
N VAL A 322 18.12 -0.75 -9.22
CA VAL A 322 19.35 -0.40 -9.93
C VAL A 322 19.01 0.30 -11.24
N LEU A 323 19.48 1.54 -11.38
CA LEU A 323 19.38 2.27 -12.64
C LEU A 323 20.47 1.77 -13.61
N CYS A 324 20.09 1.47 -14.85
CA CYS A 324 20.99 1.03 -15.91
C CYS A 324 20.75 1.78 -17.22
N GLU A 325 21.66 1.61 -18.18
CA GLU A 325 21.52 2.17 -19.52
C GLU A 325 20.69 1.24 -20.41
N GLU A 326 20.26 1.74 -21.57
CA GLU A 326 19.70 0.89 -22.61
C GLU A 326 20.79 0.05 -23.26
N TYR A 327 20.52 -1.24 -23.47
CA TYR A 327 21.45 -2.17 -24.08
C TYR A 327 20.93 -2.68 -25.43
N PRO A 328 21.81 -2.83 -26.44
CA PRO A 328 21.41 -3.16 -27.80
C PRO A 328 20.93 -4.62 -27.96
N SER A 329 21.24 -5.49 -27.00
CA SER A 329 20.81 -6.90 -27.03
C SER A 329 20.60 -7.45 -25.63
N SER A 330 19.78 -8.51 -25.53
CA SER A 330 19.56 -9.25 -24.30
C SER A 330 20.84 -9.87 -23.75
N GLU A 331 21.77 -10.30 -24.60
CA GLU A 331 23.07 -10.82 -24.17
C GLU A 331 23.89 -9.78 -23.42
N VAL A 332 23.96 -8.55 -23.94
CA VAL A 332 24.67 -7.43 -23.27
C VAL A 332 23.95 -7.07 -21.97
N LEU A 333 22.61 -7.00 -21.99
CA LEU A 333 21.83 -6.77 -20.77
C LEU A 333 22.12 -7.82 -19.70
N PHE A 334 22.16 -9.11 -20.05
CA PHE A 334 22.42 -10.18 -19.08
C PHE A 334 23.85 -10.19 -18.56
N TYR A 335 24.83 -9.86 -19.41
CA TYR A 335 26.21 -9.66 -18.98
C TYR A 335 26.31 -8.54 -17.94
N VAL A 336 25.65 -7.40 -18.20
CA VAL A 336 25.62 -6.27 -17.25
C VAL A 336 24.84 -6.64 -15.99
N ALA A 337 23.69 -7.31 -16.12
CA ALA A 337 22.88 -7.75 -14.99
C ALA A 337 23.66 -8.64 -14.02
N LYS A 338 24.42 -9.60 -14.57
CA LYS A 338 25.36 -10.43 -13.81
C LYS A 338 26.39 -9.58 -13.06
N ARG A 339 27.03 -8.63 -13.75
CA ARG A 339 28.04 -7.75 -13.16
C ARG A 339 27.45 -6.87 -12.06
N ARG A 340 26.29 -6.25 -12.29
CA ARG A 340 25.59 -5.44 -11.29
C ARG A 340 25.21 -6.28 -10.08
N ALA A 341 24.70 -7.50 -10.29
CA ALA A 341 24.38 -8.38 -9.16
C ALA A 341 25.58 -8.69 -8.28
N ARG A 342 26.73 -8.99 -8.90
CA ARG A 342 27.99 -9.18 -8.18
C ARG A 342 28.39 -7.93 -7.40
N ASP A 343 28.35 -6.77 -8.03
CA ASP A 343 28.87 -5.53 -7.44
C ASP A 343 27.95 -5.01 -6.31
N GLU A 344 26.62 -5.06 -6.48
CA GLU A 344 25.63 -4.58 -5.50
C GLU A 344 25.53 -5.47 -4.26
N LEU A 345 25.51 -6.80 -4.44
CA LEU A 345 25.34 -7.75 -3.34
C LEU A 345 26.65 -8.38 -2.87
N LYS A 346 27.79 -7.98 -3.47
CA LYS A 346 29.12 -8.51 -3.16
C LYS A 346 29.19 -10.04 -3.31
N LEU A 347 28.59 -10.56 -4.40
CA LEU A 347 28.54 -12.00 -4.67
C LEU A 347 29.93 -12.55 -4.99
N ASN A 348 30.17 -13.79 -4.59
CA ASN A 348 31.42 -14.51 -4.78
C ASN A 348 31.40 -15.32 -6.08
N LYS A 349 32.59 -15.72 -6.52
CA LYS A 349 32.73 -16.73 -7.57
C LYS A 349 31.94 -17.98 -7.18
N ASP A 350 31.25 -18.59 -8.15
CA ASP A 350 30.40 -19.77 -7.99
C ASP A 350 29.00 -19.52 -7.38
N ASP A 351 28.69 -18.29 -6.96
CA ASP A 351 27.32 -17.90 -6.60
C ASP A 351 26.41 -18.01 -7.82
N ARG A 352 25.18 -18.50 -7.60
CA ARG A 352 24.17 -18.63 -8.66
C ARG A 352 23.23 -17.45 -8.62
N ILE A 353 22.89 -16.93 -9.78
CA ILE A 353 21.82 -15.94 -9.93
C ILE A 353 20.78 -16.46 -10.91
N VAL A 354 19.54 -16.06 -10.70
CA VAL A 354 18.48 -16.20 -11.70
C VAL A 354 18.20 -14.82 -12.26
N ILE A 355 18.06 -14.73 -13.58
CA ILE A 355 17.75 -13.51 -14.30
C ILE A 355 16.40 -13.70 -14.99
N THR A 356 15.49 -12.75 -14.86
CA THR A 356 14.22 -12.74 -15.59
C THR A 356 13.88 -11.34 -16.12
N GLY A 357 13.14 -11.28 -17.21
CA GLY A 357 12.79 -10.04 -17.89
C GLY A 357 12.12 -10.28 -19.23
N GLY A 358 11.99 -9.22 -20.02
CA GLY A 358 11.58 -9.27 -21.42
C GLY A 358 12.76 -9.06 -22.37
N VAL A 359 12.55 -9.37 -23.65
CA VAL A 359 13.46 -9.00 -24.74
C VAL A 359 13.68 -7.48 -24.81
N THR A 360 14.88 -7.05 -25.20
CA THR A 360 15.36 -5.64 -25.19
C THR A 360 14.72 -4.74 -26.24
N THR A 361 13.54 -5.07 -26.75
CA THR A 361 12.88 -4.33 -27.86
C THR A 361 12.30 -2.97 -27.44
N GLY A 362 12.68 -2.43 -26.28
CA GLY A 362 12.22 -1.14 -25.76
C GLY A 362 10.72 -1.06 -25.44
N THR A 363 9.93 -2.09 -25.74
CA THR A 363 8.49 -2.12 -25.50
C THR A 363 8.18 -2.72 -24.13
N PRO A 364 7.59 -1.97 -23.19
CA PRO A 364 7.17 -2.53 -21.91
C PRO A 364 6.10 -3.62 -22.07
N GLY A 365 6.01 -4.53 -21.10
CA GLY A 365 4.86 -5.43 -20.95
C GLY A 365 5.05 -6.89 -21.39
N LYS A 366 6.20 -7.27 -21.96
CA LYS A 366 6.53 -8.68 -22.21
C LYS A 366 7.56 -9.17 -21.19
N THR A 367 7.25 -10.25 -20.48
CA THR A 367 8.20 -11.00 -19.65
C THR A 367 8.01 -12.46 -19.97
N ASP A 368 9.02 -13.06 -20.58
CA ASP A 368 8.94 -14.37 -21.21
C ASP A 368 10.24 -15.19 -21.04
N LEU A 369 11.23 -14.66 -20.34
CA LEU A 369 12.54 -15.28 -20.21
C LEU A 369 12.96 -15.51 -18.75
N ILE A 370 13.57 -16.67 -18.51
CA ILE A 370 14.30 -17.00 -17.29
C ILE A 370 15.66 -17.57 -17.69
N LYS A 371 16.73 -17.07 -17.10
CA LYS A 371 18.12 -17.52 -17.32
C LYS A 371 18.79 -17.79 -15.98
N VAL A 372 19.58 -18.85 -15.91
CA VAL A 372 20.45 -19.14 -14.77
C VAL A 372 21.87 -18.79 -15.15
N GLU A 373 22.59 -18.12 -14.26
CA GLU A 373 23.99 -17.73 -14.43
C GLU A 373 24.78 -18.04 -13.15
N ILE A 374 26.09 -18.23 -13.32
CA ILE A 374 27.05 -18.38 -12.23
C ILE A 374 28.00 -17.19 -12.29
N ILE A 375 28.28 -16.55 -11.14
CA ILE A 375 29.16 -15.36 -11.02
C ILE A 375 30.58 -15.63 -11.52
#